data_AF-A0A2Z5WTD3-F1
#
_entry.id   AF-A0A2Z5WTD3-F1
#
_cell.length_a   1.000
_cell.length_b   1.000
_cell.length_c   1.000
_cell.angle_alpha   90.00
_cell.angle_beta   90.00
_cell.angle_gamma   90.00
#
_symmetry.space_group_name_H-M   'P 1'
#
loop_
_entity.id
_entity.type
_entity.pdbx_description
1 polymer ?
#
loop_
_entity_poly.entity_id
_entity_poly.type
_entity_poly.pdbx_seq_one_letter_code
_entity_poly.pdbx_strand_id
1 'polypeptide(L)' 'MKVSLEFLYHFHCDRCRKWWSRADIEPQVGEQVYCPYCGHVNTVEVVQTFRNAARGGSCLSQRPDEK' A
#
# COMPACT_ATOMS: atom_id res chain seq x y z
N MET A 1 -28.68 -3.93 3.38
CA MET A 1 -27.48 -4.17 2.54
C MET A 1 -26.26 -3.69 3.33
N LYS A 2 -25.20 -4.50 3.43
CA LYS A 2 -23.94 -4.10 4.09
C LYS A 2 -22.90 -3.83 3.01
N VAL A 3 -22.16 -2.74 3.16
CA VAL A 3 -21.02 -2.38 2.30
C VAL A 3 -19.81 -2.27 3.21
N SER A 4 -18.69 -2.83 2.78
CA SER A 4 -17.39 -2.71 3.45
C SER A 4 -16.39 -2.04 2.52
N LEU A 5 -15.47 -1.29 3.11
CA LEU A 5 -14.37 -0.65 2.40
C LEU A 5 -13.09 -1.44 2.69
N GLU A 6 -12.32 -1.73 1.64
CA GLU A 6 -11.05 -2.46 1.70
C GLU A 6 -9.91 -1.53 1.24
N PHE A 7 -8.77 -1.58 1.93
CA PHE A 7 -7.55 -0.88 1.53
C PHE A 7 -6.51 -1.85 0.97
N LEU A 8 -6.11 -1.66 -0.28
CA LEU A 8 -5.08 -2.46 -0.94
C LEU A 8 -3.76 -1.69 -1.06
N TYR A 9 -2.71 -2.21 -0.42
CA TYR A 9 -1.35 -1.67 -0.52
C TYR A 9 -0.58 -2.43 -1.60
N HIS A 10 -0.10 -1.70 -2.62
CA HIS A 10 0.67 -2.27 -3.73
C HIS A 10 2.17 -2.17 -3.44
N PHE A 11 2.85 -3.29 -3.47
CA PHE A 11 4.29 -3.42 -3.32
C PHE A 11 4.92 -3.74 -4.66
N HIS A 12 6.12 -3.20 -4.88
CA HIS A 12 6.92 -3.45 -6.08
C HIS A 12 8.29 -3.94 -5.65
N CYS A 13 8.69 -5.13 -6.11
CA CYS A 13 9.96 -5.71 -5.68
C CYS A 13 11.11 -4.92 -6.31
N ASP A 14 12.05 -4.44 -5.51
CA ASP A 14 13.26 -3.76 -6.00
C ASP A 14 14.14 -4.70 -6.87
N ARG A 15 14.14 -6.01 -6.59
CA ARG A 15 14.90 -7.04 -7.29
C ARG A 15 14.20 -7.56 -8.55
N CYS A 16 13.04 -8.20 -8.39
CA CYS A 16 12.38 -8.89 -9.51
C CYS A 16 11.34 -8.04 -10.26
N ARG A 17 11.08 -6.82 -9.79
CA ARG A 17 10.17 -5.83 -10.42
C ARG A 17 8.73 -6.32 -10.59
N LYS A 18 8.33 -7.37 -9.87
CA LYS A 18 6.95 -7.85 -9.83
C LYS A 18 6.16 -7.11 -8.75
N TRP A 19 4.88 -6.93 -9.03
CA TRP A 19 3.93 -6.30 -8.13
C TRP A 19 3.17 -7.35 -7.32
N TRP A 20 2.89 -7.06 -6.06
CA TRP A 20 1.92 -7.80 -5.24
C TRP A 20 1.19 -6.85 -4.31
N SER A 21 0.10 -7.31 -3.71
CA SER A 21 -0.70 -6.48 -2.82
C SER A 21 -1.00 -7.17 -1.49
N ARG A 22 -1.15 -6.38 -0.43
CA ARG A 22 -1.66 -6.81 0.88
C ARG A 22 -2.91 -5.99 1.22
N ALA A 23 -4.00 -6.67 1.57
CA ALA A 23 -5.24 -6.04 1.97
C ALA A 23 -5.26 -5.73 3.48
N ASP A 24 -5.82 -4.58 3.83
CA ASP A 24 -6.17 -4.07 5.17
C ASP A 24 -5.07 -4.01 6.25
N ILE A 25 -3.91 -4.59 6.00
CA ILE A 25 -2.73 -4.53 6.88
C ILE A 25 -1.82 -3.41 6.39
N GLU A 26 -1.97 -2.24 7.02
CA GLU A 26 -1.14 -1.06 6.73
C GLU A 26 0.34 -1.35 6.99
N PRO A 27 1.20 -1.25 5.96
CA PRO A 27 2.62 -1.41 6.15
C PRO A 27 3.20 -0.26 6.98
N GLN A 28 4.27 -0.55 7.70
CA GLN A 28 5.01 0.46 8.46
C GLN A 28 6.30 0.82 7.74
N VAL A 29 6.71 2.09 7.80
CA VAL A 29 8.04 2.49 7.32
C VAL A 29 9.10 1.73 8.12
N GLY A 30 10.07 1.14 7.42
CA GLY A 30 11.08 0.25 7.99
C GLY A 30 10.64 -1.22 8.15
N GLU A 31 9.39 -1.57 7.83
CA GLU A 31 8.94 -2.97 7.82
C GLU A 31 9.70 -3.76 6.73
N GLN A 32 10.16 -4.96 7.10
CA GLN A 32 10.73 -5.92 6.17
C GLN A 32 9.64 -6.82 5.61
N VAL A 33 9.48 -6.83 4.29
CA VAL A 33 8.45 -7.62 3.58
C VAL A 33 9.08 -8.54 2.54
N TYR A 34 8.67 -9.81 2.55
CA TYR A 34 9.14 -10.79 1.57
C TYR A 34 8.39 -10.63 0.24
N CYS A 35 9.14 -10.62 -0.86
CA CYS A 35 8.57 -10.74 -2.19
C CYS A 35 8.08 -12.19 -2.42
N PRO A 36 6.79 -12.41 -2.71
CA PRO A 36 6.25 -13.76 -2.88
C PRO A 36 6.77 -14.46 -4.15
N TYR A 37 7.39 -13.74 -5.08
CA TYR A 37 7.85 -14.29 -6.36
C TYR A 37 9.32 -14.73 -6.34
N CYS A 38 10.19 -14.02 -5.62
CA CYS A 38 11.63 -14.27 -5.64
C CYS A 38 12.25 -14.44 -4.25
N GLY A 39 11.47 -14.34 -3.19
CA GLY A 39 11.93 -14.48 -1.79
C GLY A 39 12.78 -13.32 -1.28
N HIS A 40 13.03 -12.28 -2.09
CA HIS A 40 13.81 -11.13 -1.66
C HIS A 40 13.07 -10.32 -0.59
N VAL A 41 13.81 -9.90 0.45
CA VAL A 41 13.30 -9.03 1.52
C VAL A 41 13.45 -7.60 1.07
N ASN A 42 12.33 -6.87 1.02
CA ASN A 42 12.28 -5.45 0.71
C ASN A 42 12.05 -4.69 2.03
N THR A 43 12.55 -3.46 2.11
CA THR A 43 12.24 -2.54 3.22
C THR A 43 11.23 -1.52 2.74
N VAL A 44 10.17 -1.30 3.51
CA VAL A 44 9.17 -0.26 3.20
C VAL A 44 9.77 1.11 3.47
N GLU A 45 10.08 1.86 2.42
CA GLU A 45 10.67 3.21 2.52
C GLU A 45 9.61 4.30 2.74
N VAL A 46 8.47 4.18 2.07
CA VAL A 46 7.37 5.14 2.12
C VAL A 46 6.04 4.41 2.00
N VAL A 47 5.04 4.91 2.72
CA VAL A 47 3.66 4.41 2.63
C VAL A 47 2.79 5.55 2.12
N GLN A 48 2.52 5.53 0.81
CA GLN A 48 1.61 6.48 0.18
C GLN A 48 0.18 5.97 0.35
N THR A 49 -0.69 6.75 0.99
CA THR A 49 -2.11 6.39 1.14
C THR A 49 -2.99 7.56 0.70
N PHE A 50 -4.27 7.29 0.45
CA PHE A 50 -5.27 8.34 0.20
C PHE A 50 -6.35 8.29 1.28
N ARG A 51 -6.02 7.87 2.50
CA ARG A 51 -7.02 7.57 3.54
C ARG A 51 -7.81 8.80 3.92
N ASN A 52 -7.18 9.97 4.06
CA ASN A 52 -7.92 11.18 4.37
C ASN A 52 -8.76 11.63 3.17
N ALA A 53 -8.21 11.59 1.96
CA ALA A 53 -8.92 11.93 0.73
C ALA A 53 -10.14 11.01 0.46
N ALA A 54 -10.02 9.72 0.78
CA ALA A 54 -11.08 8.72 0.63
C ALA A 54 -12.24 8.94 1.61
N ARG A 55 -11.96 9.42 2.83
CA ARG A 55 -13.00 9.77 3.82
C ARG A 55 -13.86 10.96 3.39
N GLY A 56 -13.30 11.88 2.61
CA GLY A 56 -13.99 13.06 2.09
C GLY A 56 -14.69 12.87 0.74
N GLY A 57 -14.66 11.66 0.15
CA GLY A 57 -15.23 11.39 -1.18
C GLY A 57 -14.46 12.03 -2.35
N SER A 58 -13.21 12.44 -2.12
CA SER A 58 -12.43 13.24 -3.08
C SER A 58 -11.13 12.53 -3.55
N CYS A 59 -11.06 11.21 -3.39
CA CYS A 59 -9.89 10.38 -3.69
C CYS A 59 -9.37 10.45 -5.14
N LEU A 60 -10.15 11.00 -6.07
CA LEU A 60 -9.74 11.23 -7.46
C LEU A 60 -9.24 12.66 -7.74
N SER A 61 -9.41 13.57 -6.78
CA SER A 61 -9.13 15.02 -6.94
C SER A 61 -8.08 15.55 -5.98
N GLN A 62 -7.57 14.72 -5.06
CA GLN A 62 -6.55 15.10 -4.08
C GLN A 62 -5.32 14.20 -4.18
N ARG A 63 -4.15 14.77 -3.88
CA ARG A 63 -2.87 14.04 -3.81
C ARG A 63 -2.89 13.01 -2.66
N PRO A 64 -2.05 11.97 -2.70
CA PRO A 64 -1.88 11.05 -1.57
C PRO A 64 -1.49 11.82 -0.31
N ASP A 65 -1.90 11.31 0.85
CA ASP A 65 -1.50 11.77 2.17
C ASP A 65 0.04 11.82 2.24
N GLU A 66 0.60 13.02 2.38
CA GLU A 66 2.02 13.23 2.64
C GLU A 66 2.29 12.88 4.11
N LYS A 67 3.22 11.95 4.36
CA LYS A 67 3.68 11.59 5.71
C LYS A 67 5.17 11.88 5.84
#